data_AF-A0A3P0MPV6-F1
#
_entry.id   AF-A0A3P0MPV6-F1
#
_cell.length_a   1.000
_cell.length_b   1.000
_cell.length_c   1.000
_cell.angle_alpha   90.00
_cell.angle_beta   90.00
_cell.angle_gamma   90.00
#
_symmetry.space_group_name_H-M   'P 1'
#
loop_
_entity.id
_entity.type
_entity.pdbx_description
1 polymer ?
#
loop_
_entity_poly.entity_id
_entity_poly.type
_entity_poly.pdbx_seq_one_letter_code
_entity_poly.pdbx_strand_id
1 'polypeptide(L)'
;MSGSAASSSHPDLAQGIALDDIADGAMIEGRVGDATVLLVRRADELFAVGAQCPHYGAPLADGLLVGDTIRCPWHHAAFCLRTGELLRAPALDGLTCWRVERRDGRAVVLDARPAAAPPVLNAAGLPESVVIVGGGAAAIAAAVTLRQEGYPHTITLLSADSEPPYDRPNLSKDYLAGTAEADWLPLRGASFYTDQRIDVRCGTRVARIDPSQHAVELADGSRVGYGALLLATGAEPNRLTVPGADLPHVCVLRSRADCDALIGKLKTAQRCVVVGASFIGLEAAAALRTRGLVVQVVAPDAHPMARVLGEALGDTIRALHESHGVTFHLGATLAQIAPDCVTLSSGDALPADVVVVGIGVHPNVALAQEAGLAVDRGVTVDRFLQTSAPDIYAAGDIARWPDPLTGERIRVEHWVVAERQGIAAARNMLGQQRPFDAVPFFWSQHYDLTVRYVGHAEQWDRVEIDGDLRAHDGSVTYWRGNARLAVATIGRDLDCLRAEAALEQQGAPHV
;
A
#
# COMPACT_ATOMS: atom_id res chain seq x y z
N MET A 1 -2.43 14.67 -26.69
CA MET A 1 -1.47 15.53 -27.44
C MET A 1 -0.44 14.60 -28.07
N SER A 2 -0.22 14.71 -29.37
CA SER A 2 0.64 13.83 -30.17
C SER A 2 2.10 13.94 -29.73
N GLY A 3 2.58 12.95 -28.99
CA GLY A 3 3.99 12.78 -28.66
C GLY A 3 4.79 12.48 -29.91
N SER A 4 5.79 13.31 -30.16
CA SER A 4 6.91 13.01 -31.06
C SER A 4 7.56 11.71 -30.59
N ALA A 5 7.40 10.64 -31.37
CA ALA A 5 8.10 9.38 -31.17
C ALA A 5 9.59 9.58 -31.51
N ALA A 6 10.37 10.03 -30.52
CA ALA A 6 11.81 9.85 -30.53
C ALA A 6 12.09 8.36 -30.27
N SER A 7 12.13 7.57 -31.35
CA SER A 7 12.69 6.23 -31.36
C SER A 7 14.20 6.33 -31.11
N SER A 8 14.62 6.49 -29.84
CA SER A 8 15.97 6.10 -29.44
C SER A 8 15.92 4.60 -29.17
N SER A 9 16.44 3.79 -30.09
CA SER A 9 16.64 2.37 -29.83
C SER A 9 17.48 2.20 -28.56
N HIS A 10 16.91 1.58 -27.52
CA HIS A 10 17.65 1.23 -26.31
C HIS A 10 18.98 0.54 -26.68
N PRO A 11 20.11 0.93 -26.07
CA PRO A 11 21.41 0.35 -26.38
C PRO A 11 21.42 -1.17 -26.12
N ASP A 12 22.13 -1.91 -26.98
CA ASP A 12 22.43 -3.32 -26.73
C ASP A 12 23.55 -3.42 -25.70
N LEU A 13 23.19 -3.76 -24.46
CA LEU A 13 24.12 -3.84 -23.35
C LEU A 13 25.07 -5.05 -23.47
N ALA A 14 24.76 -6.03 -24.34
CA ALA A 14 25.65 -7.13 -24.64
C ALA A 14 26.82 -6.74 -25.56
N GLN A 15 26.69 -5.63 -26.32
CA GLN A 15 27.82 -4.99 -27.03
C GLN A 15 28.63 -4.05 -26.12
N GLY A 16 28.12 -3.83 -24.91
CA GLY A 16 28.69 -3.00 -23.87
C GLY A 16 28.60 -1.49 -24.14
N ILE A 17 28.86 -0.72 -23.09
CA ILE A 17 28.91 0.75 -23.09
C ILE A 17 30.31 1.17 -22.61
N ALA A 18 30.92 2.18 -23.23
CA ALA A 18 32.25 2.62 -22.80
C ALA A 18 32.19 3.12 -21.35
N LEU A 19 33.16 2.72 -20.52
CA LEU A 19 33.15 3.02 -19.08
C LEU A 19 33.20 4.53 -18.80
N ASP A 20 33.83 5.29 -19.69
CA ASP A 20 33.93 6.75 -19.62
C ASP A 20 32.58 7.45 -19.90
N ASP A 21 31.65 6.76 -20.57
CA ASP A 21 30.29 7.26 -20.85
C ASP A 21 29.30 6.96 -19.70
N ILE A 22 29.72 6.19 -18.70
CA ILE A 22 28.87 5.81 -17.56
C ILE A 22 29.35 6.59 -16.34
N ALA A 23 28.75 7.74 -16.07
CA ALA A 23 29.05 8.51 -14.85
C ALA A 23 28.64 7.74 -13.58
N ASP A 24 29.23 8.10 -12.43
CA ASP A 24 28.72 7.60 -11.13
C ASP A 24 27.26 8.03 -10.93
N GLY A 25 26.41 7.09 -10.49
CA GLY A 25 24.97 7.28 -10.37
C GLY A 25 24.19 7.14 -11.68
N ALA A 26 24.86 6.91 -12.81
CA ALA A 26 24.16 6.69 -14.08
C ALA A 26 23.29 5.44 -14.02
N MET A 27 22.06 5.57 -14.51
CA MET A 27 21.10 4.48 -14.71
C MET A 27 20.77 4.42 -16.21
N ILE A 28 21.29 3.43 -16.91
CA ILE A 28 21.17 3.31 -18.36
C ILE A 28 20.27 2.13 -18.69
N GLU A 29 19.08 2.44 -19.20
CA GLU A 29 18.16 1.41 -19.67
C GLU A 29 18.56 0.93 -21.07
N GLY A 30 18.76 -0.37 -21.21
CA GLY A 30 19.16 -1.03 -22.44
C GLY A 30 18.53 -2.40 -22.60
N ARG A 31 18.98 -3.15 -23.62
CA ARG A 31 18.51 -4.52 -23.86
C ARG A 31 19.63 -5.54 -23.77
N VAL A 32 19.26 -6.75 -23.35
CA VAL A 32 20.06 -7.96 -23.49
C VAL A 32 19.16 -9.05 -24.06
N GLY A 33 19.32 -9.34 -25.34
CA GLY A 33 18.31 -10.10 -26.09
C GLY A 33 16.96 -9.37 -26.06
N ASP A 34 15.90 -10.06 -25.61
CA ASP A 34 14.55 -9.50 -25.48
C ASP A 34 14.29 -8.83 -24.13
N ALA A 35 15.20 -8.96 -23.16
CA ALA A 35 15.00 -8.41 -21.82
C ALA A 35 15.43 -6.94 -21.75
N THR A 36 14.60 -6.12 -21.10
CA THR A 36 14.97 -4.74 -20.73
C THR A 36 15.73 -4.74 -19.40
N VAL A 37 16.94 -4.19 -19.42
CA VAL A 37 17.89 -4.24 -18.32
C VAL A 37 18.39 -2.84 -17.99
N LEU A 38 18.52 -2.54 -16.70
CA LEU A 38 19.07 -1.29 -16.20
C LEU A 38 20.51 -1.52 -15.75
N LEU A 39 21.46 -0.93 -16.48
CA LEU A 39 22.87 -0.86 -16.07
C LEU A 39 23.04 0.34 -15.15
N VAL A 40 23.55 0.10 -13.93
CA VAL A 40 23.76 1.11 -12.92
C VAL A 40 25.23 1.15 -12.52
N ARG A 41 25.83 2.34 -12.50
CA ARG A 41 27.17 2.54 -11.90
C ARG A 41 27.03 3.19 -10.54
N ARG A 42 27.69 2.62 -9.54
CA ARG A 42 27.88 3.26 -8.22
C ARG A 42 29.33 3.17 -7.80
N ALA A 43 29.96 4.32 -7.60
CA ALA A 43 31.40 4.47 -7.46
C ALA A 43 32.15 3.68 -8.55
N ASP A 44 32.96 2.72 -8.13
CA ASP A 44 33.71 1.83 -9.02
C ASP A 44 32.99 0.50 -9.31
N GLU A 45 31.75 0.32 -8.88
CA GLU A 45 30.99 -0.90 -9.14
C GLU A 45 29.95 -0.70 -10.25
N LEU A 46 29.70 -1.79 -10.97
CA LEU A 46 28.68 -1.87 -12.01
C LEU A 46 27.68 -2.96 -11.65
N PHE A 47 26.41 -2.62 -11.71
CA PHE A 47 25.29 -3.49 -11.43
C PHE A 47 24.39 -3.55 -12.66
N ALA A 48 23.74 -4.68 -12.89
CA ALA A 48 22.68 -4.77 -13.88
C ALA A 48 21.50 -5.53 -13.29
N VAL A 49 20.32 -4.92 -13.37
CA VAL A 49 19.06 -5.45 -12.83
C VAL A 49 17.94 -5.31 -13.87
N GLY A 50 16.81 -6.00 -13.69
CA GLY A 50 15.62 -5.75 -14.50
C GLY A 50 15.23 -4.27 -14.47
N ALA A 51 14.85 -3.70 -15.61
CA ALA A 51 14.59 -2.26 -15.72
C ALA A 51 13.21 -1.81 -15.20
N GLN A 52 12.29 -2.75 -14.98
CA GLN A 52 10.94 -2.47 -14.54
C GLN A 52 10.69 -3.00 -13.14
N CYS A 53 9.97 -2.22 -12.33
CA CYS A 53 9.53 -2.64 -11.01
C CYS A 53 8.52 -3.79 -11.13
N PRO A 54 8.73 -4.93 -10.43
CA PRO A 54 7.84 -6.09 -10.52
C PRO A 54 6.48 -5.89 -9.85
N HIS A 55 6.21 -4.74 -9.23
CA HIS A 55 4.89 -4.37 -8.73
C HIS A 55 3.95 -4.08 -9.91
N TYR A 56 4.01 -2.86 -10.48
CA TYR A 56 3.16 -2.43 -11.62
C TYR A 56 3.98 -2.00 -12.85
N GLY A 57 5.22 -2.45 -13.00
CA GLY A 57 6.01 -2.21 -14.21
C GLY A 57 6.64 -0.81 -14.33
N ALA A 58 6.70 -0.04 -13.23
CA ALA A 58 7.30 1.30 -13.23
C ALA A 58 8.75 1.27 -13.76
N PRO A 59 9.15 2.22 -14.64
CA PRO A 59 10.52 2.31 -15.14
C PRO A 59 11.47 2.70 -14.00
N LEU A 60 12.39 1.81 -13.64
CA LEU A 60 13.31 2.06 -12.53
C LEU A 60 14.37 3.13 -12.86
N ALA A 61 14.62 3.40 -14.15
CA ALA A 61 15.47 4.50 -14.60
C ALA A 61 14.98 5.87 -14.13
N ASP A 62 13.67 6.03 -13.89
CA ASP A 62 13.08 7.27 -13.37
C ASP A 62 13.08 7.32 -11.83
N GLY A 63 13.59 6.27 -11.18
CA GLY A 63 13.66 6.11 -9.74
C GLY A 63 14.78 6.89 -9.06
N LEU A 64 15.05 6.53 -7.80
CA LEU A 64 16.12 7.12 -7.00
C LEU A 64 17.12 6.06 -6.54
N LEU A 65 18.41 6.34 -6.73
CA LEU A 65 19.48 5.57 -6.11
C LEU A 65 19.76 6.07 -4.69
N VAL A 66 19.78 5.16 -3.72
CA VAL A 66 20.13 5.45 -2.31
C VAL A 66 21.12 4.38 -1.84
N GLY A 67 22.41 4.73 -1.73
CA GLY A 67 23.47 3.73 -1.50
C GLY A 67 23.42 2.63 -2.59
N ASP A 68 23.54 1.36 -2.21
CA ASP A 68 23.46 0.24 -3.17
C ASP A 68 22.00 -0.20 -3.48
N THR A 69 21.04 0.70 -3.30
CA THR A 69 19.61 0.42 -3.52
C THR A 69 19.00 1.32 -4.58
N ILE A 70 17.98 0.81 -5.26
CA ILE A 70 17.15 1.57 -6.20
C ILE A 70 15.70 1.57 -5.72
N ARG A 71 15.06 2.75 -5.76
CA ARG A 71 13.66 2.94 -5.38
C ARG A 71 12.80 3.20 -6.60
N CYS A 72 11.69 2.48 -6.68
CA CYS A 72 10.65 2.64 -7.70
C CYS A 72 10.04 4.05 -7.64
N PRO A 73 9.91 4.75 -8.79
CA PRO A 73 9.36 6.11 -8.84
C PRO A 73 7.87 6.19 -8.48
N TRP A 74 7.11 5.13 -8.74
CA TRP A 74 5.66 5.20 -8.55
C TRP A 74 5.23 4.89 -7.13
N HIS A 75 5.76 3.81 -6.55
CA HIS A 75 5.23 3.24 -5.32
C HIS A 75 6.29 2.95 -4.26
N HIS A 76 7.53 3.43 -4.44
CA HIS A 76 8.58 3.38 -3.42
C HIS A 76 8.99 1.96 -2.98
N ALA A 77 8.73 0.94 -3.81
CA ALA A 77 9.38 -0.36 -3.66
C ALA A 77 10.90 -0.17 -3.80
N ALA A 78 11.69 -0.83 -2.96
CA ALA A 78 13.15 -0.68 -2.96
C ALA A 78 13.84 -2.03 -3.13
N PHE A 79 14.92 -2.04 -3.91
CA PHE A 79 15.64 -3.26 -4.29
C PHE A 79 17.14 -3.10 -4.10
N CYS A 80 17.82 -4.16 -3.68
CA CYS A 80 19.28 -4.21 -3.65
C CYS A 80 19.83 -4.39 -5.07
N LEU A 81 20.72 -3.50 -5.53
CA LEU A 81 21.33 -3.60 -6.87
C LEU A 81 22.23 -4.84 -7.02
N ARG A 82 22.79 -5.34 -5.92
CA ARG A 82 23.77 -6.44 -5.91
C ARG A 82 23.12 -7.81 -5.97
N THR A 83 22.02 -7.99 -5.24
CA THR A 83 21.34 -9.27 -5.07
C THR A 83 19.98 -9.31 -5.77
N GLY A 84 19.42 -8.16 -6.12
CA GLY A 84 18.05 -8.05 -6.63
C GLY A 84 17.00 -8.18 -5.53
N GLU A 85 17.40 -8.40 -4.28
CA GLU A 85 16.47 -8.61 -3.17
C GLU A 85 15.50 -7.44 -3.02
N LEU A 86 14.23 -7.76 -2.82
CA LEU A 86 13.21 -6.81 -2.37
C LEU A 86 13.52 -6.39 -0.93
N LEU A 87 13.87 -5.12 -0.75
CA LEU A 87 14.15 -4.53 0.55
C LEU A 87 12.92 -3.86 1.16
N ARG A 88 12.04 -3.29 0.32
CA ARG A 88 10.80 -2.64 0.74
C ARG A 88 9.68 -2.89 -0.26
N ALA A 89 8.51 -3.26 0.26
CA ALA A 89 7.25 -3.36 -0.48
C ALA A 89 6.84 -2.00 -1.09
N PRO A 90 5.93 -1.93 -2.09
CA PRO A 90 4.84 -2.89 -2.35
C PRO A 90 5.08 -4.00 -3.40
N ALA A 91 6.30 -4.15 -3.94
CA ALA A 91 6.59 -5.36 -4.70
C ALA A 91 6.57 -6.59 -3.77
N LEU A 92 6.31 -7.77 -4.33
CA LEU A 92 6.38 -9.06 -3.61
C LEU A 92 7.55 -9.94 -4.09
N ASP A 93 8.17 -9.56 -5.20
CA ASP A 93 9.31 -10.25 -5.82
C ASP A 93 10.50 -9.29 -5.94
N GLY A 94 11.71 -9.85 -5.96
CA GLY A 94 12.94 -9.11 -6.25
C GLY A 94 13.14 -8.86 -7.75
N LEU A 95 14.23 -8.16 -8.08
CA LEU A 95 14.69 -7.95 -9.44
C LEU A 95 15.59 -9.09 -9.91
N THR A 96 15.46 -9.46 -11.18
CA THR A 96 16.48 -10.28 -11.86
C THR A 96 17.78 -9.49 -11.94
N CYS A 97 18.88 -10.05 -11.40
CA CYS A 97 20.22 -9.49 -11.60
C CYS A 97 20.87 -10.09 -12.84
N TRP A 98 21.80 -9.35 -13.44
CA TRP A 98 22.59 -9.77 -14.58
C TRP A 98 24.07 -9.70 -14.27
N ARG A 99 24.89 -10.55 -14.89
CA ARG A 99 26.34 -10.46 -14.77
C ARG A 99 26.85 -9.29 -15.62
N VAL A 100 27.72 -8.48 -15.03
CA VAL A 100 28.41 -7.37 -15.72
C VAL A 100 29.91 -7.62 -15.69
N GLU A 101 30.57 -7.48 -16.84
CA GLU A 101 32.02 -7.59 -16.97
C GLU A 101 32.62 -6.31 -17.57
N ARG A 102 33.86 -6.01 -17.20
CA ARG A 102 34.66 -4.96 -17.85
C ARG A 102 35.51 -5.61 -18.94
N ARG A 103 35.26 -5.27 -20.21
CA ARG A 103 36.00 -5.79 -21.37
C ARG A 103 36.43 -4.63 -22.26
N ASP A 104 37.73 -4.49 -22.52
CA ASP A 104 38.30 -3.48 -23.42
C ASP A 104 37.80 -2.05 -23.15
N GLY A 105 37.72 -1.65 -21.87
CA GLY A 105 37.23 -0.33 -21.47
C GLY A 105 35.71 -0.16 -21.54
N ARG A 106 34.94 -1.24 -21.70
CA ARG A 106 33.47 -1.23 -21.77
C ARG A 106 32.84 -2.05 -20.63
N ALA A 107 31.69 -1.62 -20.14
CA ALA A 107 30.79 -2.42 -19.32
C ALA A 107 29.91 -3.27 -20.23
N VAL A 108 30.06 -4.60 -20.18
CA VAL A 108 29.28 -5.56 -20.97
C VAL A 108 28.35 -6.34 -20.04
N VAL A 109 27.05 -6.32 -20.34
CA VAL A 109 26.06 -7.12 -19.60
C VAL A 109 25.88 -8.46 -20.32
N LEU A 110 25.98 -9.54 -19.56
CA LEU A 110 25.98 -10.92 -20.07
C LEU A 110 24.63 -11.59 -19.81
N ASP A 111 24.61 -12.75 -19.16
CA ASP A 111 23.42 -13.51 -18.83
C ASP A 111 22.78 -13.09 -17.49
N ALA A 112 21.49 -13.40 -17.37
CA ALA A 112 20.75 -13.27 -16.12
C ALA A 112 21.30 -14.25 -15.08
N ARG A 113 21.54 -13.74 -13.87
CA ARG A 113 21.94 -14.56 -12.72
C ARG A 113 20.71 -15.34 -12.25
N PRO A 114 20.87 -16.63 -11.89
CA PRO A 114 19.81 -17.35 -11.20
C PRO A 114 19.38 -16.60 -9.94
N ALA A 115 18.08 -16.63 -9.64
CA ALA A 115 17.58 -16.11 -8.36
C ALA A 115 18.30 -16.82 -7.21
N ALA A 116 18.66 -16.08 -6.17
CA ALA A 116 19.25 -16.67 -4.98
C ALA A 116 18.26 -17.66 -4.35
N ALA A 117 18.74 -18.85 -3.99
CA ALA A 117 17.93 -19.77 -3.20
C ALA A 117 17.66 -19.15 -1.81
N PRO A 118 16.48 -19.40 -1.22
CA PRO A 118 16.22 -19.02 0.17
C PRO A 118 17.34 -19.54 1.10
N PRO A 119 17.71 -18.79 2.15
CA PRO A 119 18.74 -19.23 3.07
C PRO A 119 18.29 -20.51 3.80
N VAL A 120 19.24 -21.39 4.11
CA VAL A 120 18.97 -22.57 4.95
C VAL A 120 19.06 -22.14 6.41
N LEU A 121 17.92 -21.98 7.07
CA LEU A 121 17.86 -21.64 8.48
C LEU A 121 18.10 -22.86 9.37
N ASN A 122 18.73 -22.64 10.53
CA ASN A 122 18.73 -23.64 11.60
C ASN A 122 17.31 -23.71 12.18
N ALA A 123 16.66 -24.87 12.06
CA ALA A 123 15.31 -25.07 12.57
C ALA A 123 15.23 -24.97 14.10
N ALA A 124 16.33 -25.21 14.82
CA ALA A 124 16.37 -25.09 16.27
C ALA A 124 16.12 -23.64 16.70
N GLY A 125 15.01 -23.41 17.40
CA GLY A 125 14.61 -22.09 17.90
C GLY A 125 13.67 -21.30 16.97
N LEU A 126 13.30 -21.85 15.81
CA LEU A 126 12.23 -21.31 14.98
C LEU A 126 10.85 -21.76 15.51
N PRO A 127 9.77 -20.99 15.29
CA PRO A 127 8.43 -21.46 15.58
C PRO A 127 8.10 -22.71 14.76
N GLU A 128 7.48 -23.71 15.38
CA GLU A 128 7.13 -24.98 14.69
C GLU A 128 5.94 -24.81 13.71
N SER A 129 5.19 -23.72 13.83
CA SER A 129 4.15 -23.30 12.89
C SER A 129 3.92 -21.79 12.97
N VAL A 130 3.50 -21.18 11.85
CA VAL A 130 3.05 -19.79 11.81
C VAL A 130 1.59 -19.74 11.39
N VAL A 131 0.77 -19.05 12.17
CA VAL A 131 -0.62 -18.73 11.82
C VAL A 131 -0.73 -17.25 11.54
N ILE A 132 -1.34 -16.89 10.41
CA ILE A 132 -1.62 -15.52 9.99
C ILE A 132 -3.13 -15.33 9.95
N VAL A 133 -3.65 -14.37 10.72
CA VAL A 133 -5.09 -14.05 10.79
C VAL A 133 -5.36 -12.78 9.99
N GLY A 134 -6.02 -12.95 8.84
CA GLY A 134 -6.28 -11.90 7.86
C GLY A 134 -5.78 -12.27 6.47
N GLY A 135 -6.46 -11.80 5.43
CA GLY A 135 -6.14 -12.04 4.02
C GLY A 135 -5.82 -10.77 3.22
N GLY A 136 -5.18 -9.79 3.86
CA GLY A 136 -4.81 -8.51 3.24
C GLY A 136 -3.31 -8.38 2.94
N ALA A 137 -2.88 -7.15 2.62
CA ALA A 137 -1.51 -6.82 2.20
C ALA A 137 -0.42 -7.28 3.21
N ALA A 138 -0.63 -7.02 4.51
CA ALA A 138 0.28 -7.48 5.55
C ALA A 138 0.41 -9.01 5.61
N ALA A 139 -0.69 -9.72 5.41
CA ALA A 139 -0.73 -11.17 5.51
C ALA A 139 0.03 -11.85 4.35
N ILE A 140 -0.22 -11.41 3.11
CA ILE A 140 0.49 -11.96 1.95
C ILE A 140 1.97 -11.62 1.99
N ALA A 141 2.32 -10.37 2.33
CA ALA A 141 3.71 -9.96 2.45
C ALA A 141 4.45 -10.81 3.50
N ALA A 142 3.85 -11.05 4.66
CA ALA A 142 4.41 -11.92 5.68
C ALA A 142 4.59 -13.37 5.20
N ALA A 143 3.56 -13.96 4.57
CA ALA A 143 3.61 -15.33 4.09
C ALA A 143 4.69 -15.54 3.01
N VAL A 144 4.81 -14.60 2.08
CA VAL A 144 5.84 -14.59 1.03
C VAL A 144 7.23 -14.44 1.67
N THR A 145 7.41 -13.48 2.57
CA THR A 145 8.69 -13.25 3.25
C THR A 145 9.13 -14.45 4.07
N LEU A 146 8.26 -15.12 4.82
CA LEU A 146 8.62 -16.32 5.56
C LEU A 146 9.27 -17.37 4.64
N ARG A 147 8.72 -17.57 3.43
CA ARG A 147 9.29 -18.51 2.46
C ARG A 147 10.58 -18.01 1.82
N GLN A 148 10.67 -16.73 1.48
CA GLN A 148 11.89 -16.11 0.95
C GLN A 148 13.04 -16.15 1.97
N GLU A 149 12.74 -16.04 3.26
CA GLU A 149 13.69 -16.16 4.37
C GLU A 149 13.98 -17.62 4.75
N GLY A 150 13.44 -18.60 4.01
CA GLY A 150 13.77 -20.02 4.18
C GLY A 150 13.08 -20.71 5.36
N TYR A 151 12.00 -20.14 5.90
CA TYR A 151 11.21 -20.79 6.97
C TYR A 151 10.70 -22.16 6.51
N PRO A 152 11.08 -23.26 7.21
CA PRO A 152 10.86 -24.61 6.68
C PRO A 152 9.50 -25.22 7.07
N HIS A 153 8.83 -24.66 8.09
CA HIS A 153 7.63 -25.25 8.69
C HIS A 153 6.32 -24.69 8.13
N THR A 154 5.20 -25.16 8.66
CA THR A 154 3.84 -24.84 8.21
C THR A 154 3.52 -23.35 8.35
N ILE A 155 2.94 -22.76 7.31
CA ILE A 155 2.30 -21.45 7.33
C ILE A 155 0.81 -21.67 7.03
N THR A 156 -0.06 -21.22 7.93
CA THR A 156 -1.52 -21.23 7.73
C THR A 156 -2.04 -19.80 7.72
N LEU A 157 -2.64 -19.37 6.62
CA LEU A 157 -3.29 -18.07 6.47
C LEU A 157 -4.81 -18.25 6.55
N LEU A 158 -5.42 -17.66 7.58
CA LEU A 158 -6.86 -17.73 7.85
C LEU A 158 -7.51 -16.42 7.44
N SER A 159 -8.37 -16.44 6.42
CA SER A 159 -9.05 -15.25 5.90
C SER A 159 -10.56 -15.40 6.00
N ALA A 160 -11.23 -14.34 6.48
CA ALA A 160 -12.69 -14.26 6.44
C ALA A 160 -13.23 -14.01 5.03
N ASP A 161 -12.42 -13.46 4.12
CA ASP A 161 -12.79 -13.28 2.71
C ASP A 161 -12.90 -14.64 2.03
N SER A 162 -13.82 -14.75 1.06
CA SER A 162 -14.03 -15.98 0.26
C SER A 162 -12.90 -16.30 -0.71
N GLU A 163 -11.96 -15.37 -0.90
CA GLU A 163 -10.89 -15.45 -1.89
C GLU A 163 -9.52 -15.26 -1.25
N PRO A 164 -8.44 -15.81 -1.86
CA PRO A 164 -7.07 -15.55 -1.44
C PRO A 164 -6.73 -14.05 -1.51
N PRO A 165 -5.62 -13.61 -0.88
CA PRO A 165 -5.20 -12.21 -0.91
C PRO A 165 -5.20 -11.58 -2.30
N TYR A 166 -5.82 -10.40 -2.39
CA TYR A 166 -6.02 -9.63 -3.61
C TYR A 166 -5.74 -8.14 -3.38
N ASP A 167 -5.51 -7.43 -4.47
CA ASP A 167 -5.21 -6.01 -4.53
C ASP A 167 -6.45 -5.15 -4.19
N ARG A 168 -6.55 -4.74 -2.92
CA ARG A 168 -7.67 -3.91 -2.44
C ARG A 168 -7.66 -2.48 -3.00
N PRO A 169 -6.52 -1.80 -3.24
CA PRO A 169 -6.50 -0.48 -3.87
C PRO A 169 -7.29 -0.39 -5.18
N ASN A 170 -7.34 -1.48 -5.96
CA ASN A 170 -8.12 -1.54 -7.19
C ASN A 170 -9.64 -1.50 -6.98
N LEU A 171 -10.15 -1.89 -5.80
CA LEU A 171 -11.58 -1.92 -5.51
C LEU A 171 -12.24 -0.54 -5.52
N SER A 172 -11.50 0.54 -5.31
CA SER A 172 -12.00 1.92 -5.44
C SER A 172 -11.53 2.61 -6.72
N LYS A 173 -10.73 1.92 -7.56
CA LYS A 173 -10.08 2.45 -8.76
C LYS A 173 -10.53 1.67 -10.00
N ASP A 174 -9.62 1.04 -10.73
CA ASP A 174 -9.86 0.47 -12.05
C ASP A 174 -10.91 -0.64 -12.05
N TYR A 175 -10.97 -1.46 -11.00
CA TYR A 175 -11.97 -2.50 -10.90
C TYR A 175 -13.37 -1.91 -10.73
N LEU A 176 -13.53 -0.96 -9.81
CA LEU A 176 -14.79 -0.25 -9.66
C LEU A 176 -15.11 0.57 -10.90
N ALA A 177 -14.15 1.17 -11.59
CA ALA A 177 -14.38 1.93 -12.83
C ALA A 177 -14.83 1.02 -13.98
N GLY A 178 -14.52 -0.27 -13.94
CA GLY A 178 -14.77 -1.22 -15.02
C GLY A 178 -13.68 -1.20 -16.10
N THR A 179 -12.48 -0.73 -15.76
CA THR A 179 -11.29 -0.70 -16.63
C THR A 179 -10.30 -1.82 -16.30
N ALA A 180 -10.44 -2.50 -15.15
CA ALA A 180 -9.71 -3.73 -14.81
C ALA A 180 -10.66 -4.93 -14.74
N GLU A 181 -10.18 -6.07 -15.25
CA GLU A 181 -10.86 -7.35 -15.14
C GLU A 181 -10.66 -7.98 -13.75
N ALA A 182 -11.58 -8.84 -13.32
CA ALA A 182 -11.48 -9.52 -12.03
C ALA A 182 -10.19 -10.32 -11.83
N ASP A 183 -9.65 -10.90 -12.90
CA ASP A 183 -8.43 -11.71 -12.89
C ASP A 183 -7.16 -10.88 -12.61
N TRP A 184 -7.26 -9.55 -12.58
CA TRP A 184 -6.14 -8.67 -12.22
C TRP A 184 -5.99 -8.49 -10.70
N LEU A 185 -7.04 -8.80 -9.94
CA LEU A 185 -7.06 -8.57 -8.50
C LEU A 185 -6.17 -9.53 -7.69
N PRO A 186 -6.07 -10.84 -7.99
CA PRO A 186 -5.24 -11.75 -7.19
C PRO A 186 -3.78 -11.31 -7.15
N LEU A 187 -3.19 -11.19 -5.94
CA LEU A 187 -1.78 -10.81 -5.80
C LEU A 187 -0.81 -11.94 -6.18
N ARG A 188 -1.32 -13.17 -6.20
CA ARG A 188 -0.62 -14.39 -6.59
C ARG A 188 -1.59 -15.34 -7.29
N GLY A 189 -1.10 -16.02 -8.33
CA GLY A 189 -1.82 -17.13 -8.94
C GLY A 189 -1.99 -18.31 -7.98
N ALA A 190 -3.02 -19.12 -8.19
CA ALA A 190 -3.37 -20.21 -7.27
C ALA A 190 -2.22 -21.22 -7.04
N SER A 191 -1.41 -21.52 -8.06
CA SER A 191 -0.28 -22.45 -7.94
C SER A 191 0.79 -21.96 -6.97
N PHE A 192 0.97 -20.63 -6.84
CA PHE A 192 1.99 -20.04 -5.96
C PHE A 192 1.85 -20.55 -4.52
N TYR A 193 0.63 -20.59 -3.98
CA TYR A 193 0.41 -21.02 -2.59
C TYR A 193 0.78 -22.49 -2.40
N THR A 194 0.44 -23.35 -3.36
CA THR A 194 0.82 -24.77 -3.34
C THR A 194 2.33 -24.95 -3.46
N ASP A 195 2.96 -24.29 -4.44
CA ASP A 195 4.39 -24.38 -4.71
C ASP A 195 5.22 -23.86 -3.52
N GLN A 196 4.72 -22.80 -2.86
CA GLN A 196 5.31 -22.23 -1.66
C GLN A 196 4.83 -22.89 -0.37
N ARG A 197 4.01 -23.95 -0.42
CA ARG A 197 3.49 -24.65 0.77
C ARG A 197 2.84 -23.71 1.80
N ILE A 198 1.98 -22.80 1.35
CA ILE A 198 1.20 -21.89 2.18
C ILE A 198 -0.24 -22.41 2.21
N ASP A 199 -0.73 -22.81 3.39
CA ASP A 199 -2.10 -23.28 3.59
C ASP A 199 -3.04 -22.07 3.75
N VAL A 200 -3.71 -21.69 2.65
CA VAL A 200 -4.66 -20.57 2.62
C VAL A 200 -6.07 -21.10 2.83
N ARG A 201 -6.71 -20.68 3.93
CA ARG A 201 -8.10 -21.03 4.26
C ARG A 201 -8.98 -19.80 4.18
N CYS A 202 -9.67 -19.67 3.05
CA CYS A 202 -10.67 -18.62 2.81
C CYS A 202 -12.00 -18.96 3.50
N GLY A 203 -12.87 -17.96 3.68
CA GLY A 203 -14.15 -18.11 4.38
C GLY A 203 -14.01 -18.61 5.82
N THR A 204 -12.83 -18.48 6.42
CA THR A 204 -12.46 -19.04 7.71
C THR A 204 -12.24 -17.93 8.71
N ARG A 205 -13.25 -17.66 9.54
CA ARG A 205 -13.21 -16.62 10.58
C ARG A 205 -12.60 -17.19 11.86
N VAL A 206 -11.60 -16.48 12.40
CA VAL A 206 -11.12 -16.69 13.77
C VAL A 206 -12.09 -16.04 14.73
N ALA A 207 -12.55 -16.80 15.73
CA ALA A 207 -13.49 -16.34 16.75
C ALA A 207 -12.79 -15.96 18.06
N ARG A 208 -11.69 -16.63 18.41
CA ARG A 208 -10.96 -16.36 19.66
C ARG A 208 -9.48 -16.68 19.52
N ILE A 209 -8.65 -15.97 20.29
CA ILE A 209 -7.23 -16.28 20.49
C ILE A 209 -7.04 -16.75 21.93
N ASP A 210 -6.29 -17.83 22.13
CA ASP A 210 -5.85 -18.31 23.43
C ASP A 210 -4.33 -18.22 23.50
N PRO A 211 -3.77 -17.10 24.02
CA PRO A 211 -2.33 -16.93 24.15
C PRO A 211 -1.68 -17.99 25.05
N SER A 212 -2.38 -18.48 26.06
CA SER A 212 -1.81 -19.43 27.03
C SER A 212 -1.58 -20.82 26.44
N GLN A 213 -2.42 -21.21 25.47
CA GLN A 213 -2.35 -22.50 24.78
C GLN A 213 -1.74 -22.39 23.38
N HIS A 214 -1.28 -21.19 22.98
CA HIS A 214 -0.74 -20.92 21.65
C HIS A 214 -1.67 -21.43 20.53
N ALA A 215 -2.95 -21.08 20.60
CA ALA A 215 -3.94 -21.51 19.61
C ALA A 215 -4.98 -20.43 19.29
N VAL A 216 -5.54 -20.52 18.09
CA VAL A 216 -6.74 -19.79 17.69
C VAL A 216 -7.92 -20.74 17.57
N GLU A 217 -9.11 -20.29 17.96
CA GLU A 217 -10.38 -20.98 17.77
C GLU A 217 -11.11 -20.37 16.59
N LEU A 218 -11.55 -21.22 15.66
CA LEU A 218 -12.29 -20.81 14.47
C LEU A 218 -13.79 -20.72 14.80
N ALA A 219 -14.56 -20.05 13.95
CA ALA A 219 -16.00 -19.88 14.14
C ALA A 219 -16.80 -21.21 14.14
N ASP A 220 -16.23 -22.30 13.63
CA ASP A 220 -16.82 -23.65 13.69
C ASP A 220 -16.45 -24.43 14.97
N GLY A 221 -15.70 -23.82 15.88
CA GLY A 221 -15.22 -24.41 17.14
C GLY A 221 -13.95 -25.23 17.02
N SER A 222 -13.41 -25.44 15.80
CA SER A 222 -12.12 -26.09 15.61
C SER A 222 -10.96 -25.19 16.06
N ARG A 223 -9.80 -25.78 16.35
CA ARG A 223 -8.62 -25.06 16.85
C ARG A 223 -7.41 -25.25 15.94
N VAL A 224 -6.62 -24.19 15.78
CA VAL A 224 -5.35 -24.21 15.06
C VAL A 224 -4.24 -23.72 16.00
N GLY A 225 -3.26 -24.57 16.28
CA GLY A 225 -2.10 -24.23 17.10
C GLY A 225 -1.05 -23.43 16.32
N TYR A 226 -0.31 -22.56 17.00
CA TYR A 226 0.74 -21.75 16.42
C TYR A 226 2.04 -21.79 17.24
N GLY A 227 3.19 -21.75 16.58
CA GLY A 227 4.46 -21.37 17.20
C GLY A 227 4.62 -19.84 17.25
N ALA A 228 4.15 -19.14 16.21
CA ALA A 228 3.99 -17.69 16.18
C ALA A 228 2.69 -17.28 15.47
N LEU A 229 2.08 -16.18 15.90
CA LEU A 229 0.81 -15.67 15.42
C LEU A 229 0.98 -14.25 14.86
N LEU A 230 0.48 -14.00 13.64
CA LEU A 230 0.33 -12.66 13.08
C LEU A 230 -1.14 -12.22 13.07
N LEU A 231 -1.45 -11.11 13.74
CA LEU A 231 -2.72 -10.42 13.62
C LEU A 231 -2.64 -9.37 12.50
N ALA A 232 -3.21 -9.71 11.35
CA ALA A 232 -3.30 -8.86 10.15
C ALA A 232 -4.76 -8.60 9.77
N THR A 233 -5.64 -8.43 10.78
CA THR A 233 -7.10 -8.30 10.61
C THR A 233 -7.54 -6.95 10.05
N GLY A 234 -6.63 -5.99 9.93
CA GLY A 234 -6.88 -4.68 9.32
C GLY A 234 -7.95 -3.86 10.03
N ALA A 235 -8.74 -3.14 9.23
CA ALA A 235 -9.82 -2.27 9.68
C ALA A 235 -11.16 -2.55 8.96
N GLU A 236 -12.26 -2.08 9.56
CA GLU A 236 -13.63 -2.13 9.04
C GLU A 236 -14.20 -0.73 8.75
N PRO A 237 -15.01 -0.56 7.68
CA PRO A 237 -15.66 0.72 7.39
C PRO A 237 -16.58 1.21 8.51
N ASN A 238 -16.51 2.50 8.79
CA ASN A 238 -17.50 3.18 9.62
C ASN A 238 -18.87 3.19 8.92
N ARG A 239 -19.93 2.94 9.68
CA ARG A 239 -21.31 2.91 9.17
C ARG A 239 -22.05 4.19 9.54
N LEU A 240 -22.97 4.60 8.66
CA LEU A 240 -23.91 5.67 8.98
C LEU A 240 -24.92 5.21 10.03
N THR A 241 -25.39 6.16 10.85
CA THR A 241 -26.38 5.93 11.92
C THR A 241 -27.68 6.72 11.70
N VAL A 242 -27.85 7.33 10.53
CA VAL A 242 -29.06 8.07 10.17
C VAL A 242 -30.19 7.11 9.78
N PRO A 243 -31.48 7.50 9.92
CA PRO A 243 -32.59 6.70 9.40
C PRO A 243 -32.39 6.31 7.93
N GLY A 244 -32.59 5.04 7.61
CA GLY A 244 -32.42 4.48 6.27
C GLY A 244 -30.98 4.10 5.89
N ALA A 245 -30.01 4.20 6.81
CA ALA A 245 -28.63 3.78 6.57
C ALA A 245 -28.46 2.27 6.30
N ASP A 246 -29.47 1.46 6.61
CA ASP A 246 -29.54 0.02 6.38
C ASP A 246 -30.27 -0.36 5.07
N LEU A 247 -30.72 0.63 4.29
CA LEU A 247 -31.40 0.35 3.02
C LEU A 247 -30.47 -0.36 2.02
N PRO A 248 -30.99 -1.27 1.17
CA PRO A 248 -30.16 -2.13 0.32
C PRO A 248 -29.29 -1.42 -0.71
N HIS A 249 -29.55 -0.15 -1.02
CA HIS A 249 -28.77 0.68 -1.94
C HIS A 249 -27.69 1.52 -1.24
N VAL A 250 -27.60 1.45 0.10
CA VAL A 250 -26.49 2.02 0.88
C VAL A 250 -25.36 1.02 0.95
N CYS A 251 -24.23 1.37 0.36
CA CYS A 251 -23.08 0.49 0.16
C CYS A 251 -21.86 1.04 0.89
N VAL A 252 -21.04 0.14 1.42
CA VAL A 252 -19.64 0.42 1.79
C VAL A 252 -18.73 -0.21 0.74
N LEU A 253 -17.43 0.09 0.79
CA LEU A 253 -16.45 -0.49 -0.13
C LEU A 253 -15.20 -0.91 0.64
N ARG A 254 -15.03 -2.22 0.87
CA ARG A 254 -13.87 -2.77 1.59
C ARG A 254 -13.42 -4.12 1.05
N SER A 255 -14.36 -5.01 0.78
CA SER A 255 -14.12 -6.33 0.24
C SER A 255 -14.50 -6.41 -1.23
N ARG A 256 -13.98 -7.42 -1.94
CA ARG A 256 -14.42 -7.70 -3.30
C ARG A 256 -15.93 -7.95 -3.38
N ALA A 257 -16.50 -8.66 -2.40
CA ALA A 257 -17.94 -8.87 -2.31
C ALA A 257 -18.72 -7.55 -2.23
N ASP A 258 -18.23 -6.56 -1.48
CA ASP A 258 -18.84 -5.22 -1.45
C ASP A 258 -18.77 -4.54 -2.82
N CYS A 259 -17.61 -4.61 -3.48
CA CYS A 259 -17.40 -4.01 -4.80
C CYS A 259 -18.29 -4.66 -5.87
N ASP A 260 -18.38 -5.99 -5.89
CA ASP A 260 -19.22 -6.74 -6.83
C ASP A 260 -20.71 -6.43 -6.62
N ALA A 261 -21.13 -6.36 -5.35
CA ALA A 261 -22.50 -5.97 -5.00
C ALA A 261 -22.81 -4.54 -5.46
N LEU A 262 -21.86 -3.60 -5.28
CA LEU A 262 -21.97 -2.23 -5.79
C LEU A 262 -22.07 -2.24 -7.32
N ILE A 263 -21.13 -2.86 -8.03
CA ILE A 263 -21.13 -2.97 -9.51
C ILE A 263 -22.45 -3.55 -10.03
N GLY A 264 -23.02 -4.55 -9.34
CA GLY A 264 -24.33 -5.10 -9.65
C GLY A 264 -25.44 -4.05 -9.66
N LYS A 265 -25.47 -3.16 -8.66
CA LYS A 265 -26.43 -2.05 -8.55
C LYS A 265 -26.20 -0.96 -9.61
N LEU A 266 -24.94 -0.73 -9.98
CA LEU A 266 -24.57 0.28 -10.98
C LEU A 266 -25.13 -0.02 -12.38
N LYS A 267 -25.55 -1.26 -12.67
CA LYS A 267 -26.15 -1.64 -13.97
C LYS A 267 -27.43 -0.86 -14.31
N THR A 268 -28.17 -0.42 -13.31
CA THR A 268 -29.43 0.33 -13.49
C THR A 268 -29.43 1.71 -12.84
N ALA A 269 -28.38 2.04 -12.09
CA ALA A 269 -28.25 3.33 -11.41
C ALA A 269 -27.82 4.42 -12.39
N GLN A 270 -28.35 5.63 -12.19
CA GLN A 270 -27.92 6.83 -12.91
C GLN A 270 -27.31 7.88 -11.97
N ARG A 271 -27.69 7.86 -10.69
CA ARG A 271 -27.34 8.87 -9.70
C ARG A 271 -26.76 8.20 -8.46
N CYS A 272 -25.58 8.66 -8.04
CA CYS A 272 -24.93 8.20 -6.82
C CYS A 272 -24.65 9.38 -5.89
N VAL A 273 -24.94 9.20 -4.61
CA VAL A 273 -24.41 10.06 -3.55
C VAL A 273 -23.28 9.35 -2.84
N VAL A 274 -22.09 9.95 -2.84
CA VAL A 274 -20.96 9.52 -2.03
C VAL A 274 -20.96 10.32 -0.73
N VAL A 275 -20.94 9.64 0.40
CA VAL A 275 -20.90 10.23 1.74
C VAL A 275 -19.48 10.12 2.28
N GLY A 276 -18.80 11.26 2.40
CA GLY A 276 -17.41 11.38 2.82
C GLY A 276 -16.48 11.81 1.68
N ALA A 277 -15.69 12.85 1.93
CA ALA A 277 -14.70 13.40 0.99
C ALA A 277 -13.26 12.98 1.39
N SER A 278 -13.08 11.69 1.71
CA SER A 278 -11.79 11.06 2.02
C SER A 278 -11.24 10.31 0.79
N PHE A 279 -10.07 9.68 0.91
CA PHE A 279 -9.44 8.92 -0.19
C PHE A 279 -10.40 7.95 -0.89
N ILE A 280 -10.95 6.97 -0.17
CA ILE A 280 -11.85 5.96 -0.75
C ILE A 280 -13.11 6.61 -1.33
N GLY A 281 -13.69 7.60 -0.65
CA GLY A 281 -14.87 8.30 -1.13
C GLY A 281 -14.62 9.00 -2.47
N LEU A 282 -13.52 9.73 -2.59
CA LEU A 282 -13.17 10.43 -3.83
C LEU A 282 -12.66 9.51 -4.93
N GLU A 283 -11.90 8.46 -4.61
CA GLU A 283 -11.55 7.43 -5.60
C GLU A 283 -12.81 6.77 -6.18
N ALA A 284 -13.76 6.39 -5.32
CA ALA A 284 -15.05 5.86 -5.75
C ALA A 284 -15.84 6.89 -6.58
N ALA A 285 -15.85 8.16 -6.18
CA ALA A 285 -16.50 9.23 -6.97
C ALA A 285 -15.93 9.31 -8.39
N ALA A 286 -14.59 9.26 -8.54
CA ALA A 286 -13.94 9.24 -9.84
C ALA A 286 -14.33 8.00 -10.66
N ALA A 287 -14.24 6.81 -10.07
CA ALA A 287 -14.60 5.55 -10.73
C ALA A 287 -16.08 5.53 -11.19
N LEU A 288 -16.99 6.07 -10.39
CA LEU A 288 -18.42 6.18 -10.72
C LEU A 288 -18.68 7.21 -11.83
N ARG A 289 -17.91 8.31 -11.88
CA ARG A 289 -17.94 9.25 -13.01
C ARG A 289 -17.44 8.60 -14.30
N THR A 290 -16.40 7.77 -14.24
CA THR A 290 -15.92 6.99 -15.40
C THR A 290 -17.00 6.06 -15.95
N ARG A 291 -17.88 5.52 -15.09
CA ARG A 291 -19.06 4.75 -15.49
C ARG A 291 -20.24 5.59 -16.01
N GLY A 292 -20.13 6.92 -16.00
CA GLY A 292 -21.17 7.82 -16.51
C GLY A 292 -22.28 8.17 -15.52
N LEU A 293 -22.15 7.83 -14.23
CA LEU A 293 -23.15 8.23 -13.23
C LEU A 293 -23.08 9.73 -12.94
N VAL A 294 -24.21 10.34 -12.59
CA VAL A 294 -24.27 11.62 -11.89
C VAL A 294 -23.80 11.39 -10.45
N VAL A 295 -22.70 12.04 -10.05
CA VAL A 295 -22.09 11.84 -8.73
C VAL A 295 -22.15 13.12 -7.92
N GLN A 296 -22.67 13.00 -6.71
CA GLN A 296 -22.68 14.07 -5.71
C GLN A 296 -21.92 13.61 -4.47
N VAL A 297 -21.03 14.44 -3.93
CA VAL A 297 -20.26 14.14 -2.72
C VAL A 297 -20.78 15.00 -1.57
N VAL A 298 -21.12 14.37 -0.44
CA VAL A 298 -21.55 15.07 0.78
C VAL A 298 -20.52 14.83 1.88
N ALA A 299 -20.02 15.89 2.49
CA ALA A 299 -19.07 15.79 3.60
C ALA A 299 -19.19 16.96 4.59
N PRO A 300 -18.91 16.73 5.88
CA PRO A 300 -18.99 17.79 6.90
C PRO A 300 -17.85 18.79 6.79
N ASP A 301 -16.70 18.38 6.26
CA ASP A 301 -15.51 19.23 6.13
C ASP A 301 -15.69 20.30 5.05
N ALA A 302 -15.09 21.47 5.25
CA ALA A 302 -15.11 22.56 4.26
C ALA A 302 -14.19 22.29 3.05
N HIS A 303 -13.16 21.46 3.24
CA HIS A 303 -12.18 21.08 2.23
C HIS A 303 -11.93 19.57 2.31
N PRO A 304 -11.92 18.84 1.19
CA PRO A 304 -11.61 17.42 1.19
C PRO A 304 -10.24 17.12 1.80
N MET A 305 -10.16 16.09 2.66
CA MET A 305 -8.89 15.59 3.22
C MET A 305 -8.02 16.65 3.92
N ALA A 306 -8.58 17.78 4.36
CA ALA A 306 -7.82 18.89 4.96
C ALA A 306 -6.96 18.46 6.15
N ARG A 307 -7.45 17.48 6.93
CA ARG A 307 -6.74 16.91 8.10
C ARG A 307 -5.51 16.08 7.75
N VAL A 308 -5.34 15.68 6.50
CA VAL A 308 -4.22 14.83 6.03
C VAL A 308 -3.35 15.59 5.02
N LEU A 309 -3.97 16.28 4.08
CA LEU A 309 -3.31 16.95 2.96
C LEU A 309 -3.26 18.48 3.09
N GLY A 310 -3.96 19.07 4.06
CA GLY A 310 -4.14 20.51 4.14
C GLY A 310 -5.15 21.06 3.11
N GLU A 311 -5.58 22.29 3.33
CA GLU A 311 -6.63 22.95 2.55
C GLU A 311 -6.26 23.09 1.06
N ALA A 312 -5.02 23.51 0.77
CA ALA A 312 -4.58 23.79 -0.60
C ALA A 312 -4.64 22.56 -1.53
N LEU A 313 -4.15 21.40 -1.07
CA LEU A 313 -4.27 20.15 -1.84
C LEU A 313 -5.71 19.64 -1.87
N GLY A 314 -6.45 19.78 -0.77
CA GLY A 314 -7.88 19.47 -0.73
C GLY A 314 -8.67 20.21 -1.81
N ASP A 315 -8.39 21.51 -1.98
CA ASP A 315 -9.01 22.36 -3.00
C ASP A 315 -8.60 22.00 -4.42
N THR A 316 -7.32 21.66 -4.64
CA THR A 316 -6.86 21.14 -5.95
C THR A 316 -7.63 19.86 -6.32
N ILE A 317 -7.74 18.91 -5.39
CA ILE A 317 -8.45 17.65 -5.64
C ILE A 317 -9.93 17.91 -5.86
N ARG A 318 -10.55 18.79 -5.06
CA ARG A 318 -11.94 19.21 -5.26
C ARG A 318 -12.16 19.77 -6.67
N ALA A 319 -11.34 20.73 -7.08
CA ALA A 319 -11.45 21.37 -8.40
C ALA A 319 -11.30 20.36 -9.55
N LEU A 320 -10.42 19.37 -9.39
CA LEU A 320 -10.28 18.28 -10.35
C LEU A 320 -11.55 17.42 -10.44
N HIS A 321 -12.18 17.08 -9.32
CA HIS A 321 -13.44 16.34 -9.32
C HIS A 321 -14.60 17.15 -9.90
N GLU A 322 -14.68 18.45 -9.57
CA GLU A 322 -15.68 19.36 -10.14
C GLU A 322 -15.52 19.51 -11.66
N SER A 323 -14.29 19.56 -12.18
CA SER A 323 -14.03 19.61 -13.63
C SER A 323 -14.48 18.35 -14.37
N HIS A 324 -14.55 17.21 -13.66
CA HIS A 324 -15.11 15.94 -14.17
C HIS A 324 -16.61 15.79 -13.89
N GLY A 325 -17.26 16.82 -13.35
CA GLY A 325 -18.71 16.91 -13.15
C GLY A 325 -19.22 16.32 -11.85
N VAL A 326 -18.37 16.13 -10.84
CA VAL A 326 -18.81 15.85 -9.47
C VAL A 326 -19.40 17.12 -8.86
N THR A 327 -20.54 17.02 -8.19
CA THR A 327 -21.10 18.13 -7.39
C THR A 327 -20.81 17.93 -5.92
N PHE A 328 -20.18 18.90 -5.26
CA PHE A 328 -19.86 18.84 -3.85
C PHE A 328 -20.88 19.59 -2.98
N HIS A 329 -21.28 18.94 -1.89
CA HIS A 329 -22.06 19.48 -0.78
C HIS A 329 -21.20 19.41 0.49
N LEU A 330 -20.23 20.34 0.59
CA LEU A 330 -19.30 20.46 1.72
C LEU A 330 -19.93 21.26 2.87
N GLY A 331 -19.47 21.06 4.09
CA GLY A 331 -20.12 21.63 5.28
C GLY A 331 -21.50 21.05 5.56
N ALA A 332 -21.84 19.90 4.97
CA ALA A 332 -23.16 19.28 5.05
C ALA A 332 -23.10 17.86 5.62
N THR A 333 -24.19 17.45 6.26
CA THR A 333 -24.37 16.10 6.79
C THR A 333 -25.71 15.53 6.35
N LEU A 334 -25.87 14.21 6.40
CA LEU A 334 -27.14 13.56 6.09
C LEU A 334 -28.07 13.62 7.31
N ALA A 335 -29.35 13.87 7.08
CA ALA A 335 -30.41 13.71 8.07
C ALA A 335 -31.07 12.32 7.98
N GLN A 336 -31.31 11.82 6.77
CA GLN A 336 -31.93 10.51 6.50
C GLN A 336 -31.68 10.06 5.06
N ILE A 337 -31.89 8.77 4.80
CA ILE A 337 -31.84 8.15 3.48
C ILE A 337 -33.21 7.53 3.20
N ALA A 338 -33.76 7.81 2.02
CA ALA A 338 -35.00 7.24 1.50
C ALA A 338 -34.69 6.34 0.28
N PRO A 339 -35.67 5.59 -0.27
CA PRO A 339 -35.44 4.70 -1.40
C PRO A 339 -34.88 5.36 -2.68
N ASP A 340 -35.14 6.65 -2.90
CA ASP A 340 -34.80 7.37 -4.13
C ASP A 340 -34.04 8.69 -3.91
N CYS A 341 -33.74 9.04 -2.65
CA CYS A 341 -33.02 10.26 -2.31
C CYS A 341 -32.33 10.19 -0.94
N VAL A 342 -31.41 11.10 -0.70
CA VAL A 342 -30.89 11.43 0.63
C VAL A 342 -31.32 12.84 1.02
N THR A 343 -31.70 13.05 2.27
CA THR A 343 -32.01 14.38 2.81
C THR A 343 -30.83 14.88 3.62
N LEU A 344 -30.35 16.09 3.33
CA LEU A 344 -29.31 16.76 4.10
C LEU A 344 -29.88 17.34 5.41
N SER A 345 -29.01 17.64 6.37
CA SER A 345 -29.37 18.31 7.62
C SER A 345 -29.98 19.69 7.42
N SER A 346 -29.76 20.33 6.26
CA SER A 346 -30.43 21.58 5.86
C SER A 346 -31.90 21.38 5.46
N GLY A 347 -32.31 20.15 5.15
CA GLY A 347 -33.61 19.81 4.57
C GLY A 347 -33.58 19.61 3.06
N ASP A 348 -32.48 19.93 2.37
CA ASP A 348 -32.35 19.71 0.93
C ASP A 348 -32.36 18.21 0.60
N ALA A 349 -33.07 17.83 -0.47
CA ALA A 349 -33.14 16.45 -0.93
C ALA A 349 -32.29 16.26 -2.20
N LEU A 350 -31.35 15.32 -2.15
CA LEU A 350 -30.51 14.93 -3.28
C LEU A 350 -31.01 13.60 -3.83
N PRO A 351 -31.43 13.52 -5.10
CA PRO A 351 -31.85 12.25 -5.69
C PRO A 351 -30.68 11.27 -5.79
N ALA A 352 -30.91 10.00 -5.42
CA ALA A 352 -29.88 8.97 -5.37
C ALA A 352 -30.49 7.58 -5.61
N ASP A 353 -29.91 6.84 -6.56
CA ASP A 353 -30.28 5.43 -6.78
C ASP A 353 -29.36 4.50 -5.97
N VAL A 354 -28.16 4.97 -5.65
CA VAL A 354 -27.14 4.30 -4.83
C VAL A 354 -26.48 5.33 -3.91
N VAL A 355 -26.15 4.90 -2.69
CA VAL A 355 -25.35 5.70 -1.75
C VAL A 355 -24.07 4.92 -1.43
N VAL A 356 -22.91 5.55 -1.57
CA VAL A 356 -21.60 4.94 -1.21
C VAL A 356 -21.04 5.66 0.01
N VAL A 357 -20.73 4.92 1.07
CA VAL A 357 -20.26 5.47 2.35
C VAL A 357 -18.75 5.30 2.47
N GLY A 358 -18.03 6.42 2.55
CA GLY A 358 -16.57 6.53 2.66
C GLY A 358 -16.14 7.47 3.79
N ILE A 359 -16.66 7.24 5.01
CA ILE A 359 -16.46 8.09 6.20
C ILE A 359 -15.36 7.57 7.14
N GLY A 360 -14.34 6.92 6.57
CA GLY A 360 -13.22 6.33 7.30
C GLY A 360 -13.50 4.92 7.82
N VAL A 361 -12.52 4.39 8.56
CA VAL A 361 -12.52 3.02 9.11
C VAL A 361 -12.17 3.03 10.60
N HIS A 362 -12.33 1.89 11.26
CA HIS A 362 -11.80 1.63 12.60
C HIS A 362 -11.09 0.26 12.65
N PRO A 363 -10.02 0.10 13.45
CA PRO A 363 -9.22 -1.13 13.47
C PRO A 363 -9.98 -2.31 14.10
N ASN A 364 -9.79 -3.52 13.55
CA ASN A 364 -10.47 -4.75 13.97
C ASN A 364 -9.83 -5.38 15.21
N VAL A 365 -9.97 -4.70 16.35
CA VAL A 365 -9.24 -5.01 17.60
C VAL A 365 -9.94 -6.02 18.53
N ALA A 366 -11.18 -6.44 18.24
CA ALA A 366 -11.98 -7.27 19.14
C ALA A 366 -11.24 -8.56 19.58
N LEU A 367 -10.69 -9.31 18.62
CA LEU A 367 -9.92 -10.53 18.90
C LEU A 367 -8.73 -10.28 19.86
N ALA A 368 -8.03 -9.17 19.66
CA ALA A 368 -6.88 -8.80 20.49
C ALA A 368 -7.31 -8.37 21.89
N GLN A 369 -8.39 -7.59 22.02
CA GLN A 369 -8.93 -7.16 23.30
C GLN A 369 -9.42 -8.35 24.13
N GLU A 370 -10.18 -9.26 23.53
CA GLU A 370 -10.68 -10.47 24.19
C GLU A 370 -9.56 -11.42 24.60
N ALA A 371 -8.45 -11.42 23.86
CA ALA A 371 -7.24 -12.17 24.19
C ALA A 371 -6.37 -11.50 25.28
N GLY A 372 -6.78 -10.33 25.78
CA GLY A 372 -6.04 -9.59 26.81
C GLY A 372 -4.81 -8.84 26.30
N LEU A 373 -4.71 -8.60 24.99
CA LEU A 373 -3.62 -7.82 24.40
C LEU A 373 -3.83 -6.31 24.64
N ALA A 374 -2.72 -5.57 24.74
CA ALA A 374 -2.75 -4.12 24.89
C ALA A 374 -3.32 -3.44 23.62
N VAL A 375 -4.38 -2.66 23.79
CA VAL A 375 -5.08 -1.96 22.70
C VAL A 375 -5.27 -0.49 23.07
N ASP A 376 -4.85 0.40 22.17
CA ASP A 376 -5.09 1.85 22.22
C ASP A 376 -5.26 2.34 20.79
N ARG A 377 -6.52 2.53 20.36
CA ARG A 377 -6.86 2.91 18.97
C ARG A 377 -6.16 2.03 17.93
N GLY A 378 -6.00 0.73 18.22
CA GLY A 378 -5.17 -0.24 17.48
C GLY A 378 -4.47 -1.19 18.44
N VAL A 379 -3.98 -2.33 17.96
CA VAL A 379 -3.16 -3.25 18.75
C VAL A 379 -1.78 -2.63 18.96
N THR A 380 -1.42 -2.43 20.22
CA THR A 380 -0.13 -1.82 20.57
C THR A 380 0.97 -2.84 20.36
N VAL A 381 1.98 -2.46 19.60
CA VAL A 381 3.18 -3.28 19.35
C VAL A 381 4.45 -2.56 19.73
N ASP A 382 5.52 -3.29 19.97
CA ASP A 382 6.86 -2.75 20.13
C ASP A 382 7.50 -2.38 18.77
N ARG A 383 8.78 -1.97 18.79
CA ARG A 383 9.52 -1.63 17.57
C ARG A 383 9.76 -2.82 16.64
N PHE A 384 9.55 -4.05 17.10
CA PHE A 384 9.69 -5.29 16.33
C PHE A 384 8.33 -5.83 15.86
N LEU A 385 7.25 -5.06 16.07
CA LEU A 385 5.86 -5.42 15.77
C LEU A 385 5.29 -6.55 16.64
N GLN A 386 5.94 -6.85 17.77
CA GLN A 386 5.45 -7.81 18.74
C GLN A 386 4.42 -7.14 19.67
N THR A 387 3.33 -7.84 19.97
CA THR A 387 2.28 -7.37 20.87
C THR A 387 2.71 -7.48 22.34
N SER A 388 1.79 -7.19 23.28
CA SER A 388 2.04 -7.39 24.71
C SER A 388 2.15 -8.86 25.15
N ALA A 389 1.86 -9.81 24.25
CA ALA A 389 2.03 -11.24 24.50
C ALA A 389 3.21 -11.80 23.68
N PRO A 390 3.98 -12.76 24.24
CA PRO A 390 5.04 -13.43 23.50
C PRO A 390 4.47 -14.13 22.26
N ASP A 391 5.28 -14.21 21.21
CA ASP A 391 4.99 -14.93 19.96
C ASP A 391 3.76 -14.45 19.15
N ILE A 392 3.10 -13.37 19.59
CA ILE A 392 1.99 -12.73 18.89
C ILE A 392 2.45 -11.36 18.37
N TYR A 393 2.29 -11.16 17.07
CA TYR A 393 2.65 -9.94 16.33
C TYR A 393 1.39 -9.30 15.74
N ALA A 394 1.45 -8.01 15.42
CA ALA A 394 0.39 -7.33 14.65
C ALA A 394 0.97 -6.45 13.55
N ALA A 395 0.33 -6.44 12.38
CA ALA A 395 0.77 -5.67 11.20
C ALA A 395 -0.41 -5.16 10.36
N GLY A 396 -0.20 -4.07 9.64
CA GLY A 396 -1.21 -3.39 8.82
C GLY A 396 -2.09 -2.44 9.61
N ASP A 397 -3.28 -2.12 9.09
CA ASP A 397 -4.18 -1.09 9.63
C ASP A 397 -4.53 -1.26 11.12
N ILE A 398 -4.35 -2.46 11.68
CA ILE A 398 -4.60 -2.77 13.09
C ILE A 398 -3.46 -2.34 14.01
N ALA A 399 -2.21 -2.30 13.53
CA ALA A 399 -1.03 -2.18 14.36
C ALA A 399 -0.73 -0.71 14.72
N ARG A 400 -0.45 -0.46 15.99
CA ARG A 400 -0.04 0.85 16.50
C ARG A 400 1.38 0.76 17.10
N TRP A 401 2.35 1.31 16.39
CA TRP A 401 3.78 1.13 16.66
C TRP A 401 4.44 2.46 17.08
N PRO A 402 5.61 2.42 17.73
CA PRO A 402 6.38 3.63 18.02
C PRO A 402 7.00 4.19 16.74
N ASP A 403 6.64 5.41 16.36
CA ASP A 403 7.22 6.13 15.23
C ASP A 403 8.69 6.46 15.50
N PRO A 404 9.64 6.05 14.63
CA PRO A 404 11.06 6.39 14.81
C PRO A 404 11.32 7.91 14.80
N LEU A 405 10.51 8.67 14.06
CA LEU A 405 10.73 10.10 13.88
C LEU A 405 10.34 10.91 15.12
N THR A 406 9.17 10.64 15.69
CA THR A 406 8.62 11.42 16.82
C THR A 406 8.70 10.71 18.16
N GLY A 407 8.90 9.38 18.17
CA GLY A 407 8.76 8.54 19.36
C GLY A 407 7.30 8.34 19.81
N GLU A 408 6.34 9.04 19.22
CA GLU A 408 4.92 8.87 19.49
C GLU A 408 4.43 7.55 18.90
N ARG A 409 3.33 7.01 19.43
CA ARG A 409 2.70 5.82 18.86
C ARG A 409 1.72 6.22 17.76
N ILE A 410 1.98 5.76 16.54
CA ILE A 410 1.15 6.07 15.36
C ILE A 410 0.50 4.82 14.81
N ARG A 411 -0.58 5.01 14.05
CA ARG A 411 -1.26 3.97 13.27
C ARG A 411 -1.60 4.55 11.90
N VAL A 412 -1.24 3.83 10.85
CA VAL A 412 -1.43 4.28 9.46
C VAL A 412 -2.16 3.19 8.69
N GLU A 413 -3.19 3.60 7.96
CA GLU A 413 -4.15 2.74 7.26
C GLU A 413 -3.85 2.71 5.75
N HIS A 414 -2.64 2.27 5.38
CA HIS A 414 -2.19 2.29 3.98
C HIS A 414 -1.51 1.01 3.54
N TRP A 415 -1.75 0.68 2.27
CA TRP A 415 -1.33 -0.56 1.62
C TRP A 415 0.18 -0.85 1.78
N VAL A 416 1.03 0.11 1.41
CA VAL A 416 2.49 -0.06 1.47
C VAL A 416 2.97 -0.25 2.91
N VAL A 417 2.40 0.50 3.86
CA VAL A 417 2.76 0.35 5.28
C VAL A 417 2.40 -1.06 5.77
N ALA A 418 1.23 -1.57 5.40
CA ALA A 418 0.79 -2.90 5.78
C ALA A 418 1.74 -3.99 5.24
N GLU A 419 2.14 -3.91 3.98
CA GLU A 419 3.09 -4.88 3.41
C GLU A 419 4.48 -4.76 4.06
N ARG A 420 5.00 -3.55 4.23
CA ARG A 420 6.29 -3.32 4.90
C ARG A 420 6.28 -3.86 6.33
N GLN A 421 5.17 -3.70 7.06
CA GLN A 421 5.01 -4.31 8.39
C GLN A 421 4.88 -5.83 8.34
N GLY A 422 4.19 -6.39 7.34
CA GLY A 422 4.13 -7.84 7.12
C GLY A 422 5.51 -8.46 6.92
N ILE A 423 6.36 -7.85 6.08
CA ILE A 423 7.76 -8.27 5.88
C ILE A 423 8.53 -8.21 7.20
N ALA A 424 8.43 -7.10 7.94
CA ALA A 424 9.16 -6.93 9.20
C ALA A 424 8.71 -7.92 10.28
N ALA A 425 7.40 -8.14 10.43
CA ALA A 425 6.84 -9.11 11.37
C ALA A 425 7.30 -10.53 11.05
N ALA A 426 7.28 -10.94 9.76
CA ALA A 426 7.79 -12.24 9.34
C ALA A 426 9.27 -12.45 9.72
N ARG A 427 10.13 -11.46 9.46
CA ARG A 427 11.55 -11.52 9.85
C ARG A 427 11.75 -11.62 11.36
N ASN A 428 10.92 -10.91 12.14
CA ASN A 428 11.03 -10.92 13.60
C ASN A 428 10.48 -12.21 14.23
N MET A 429 9.47 -12.85 13.63
CA MET A 429 9.05 -14.21 14.00
C MET A 429 10.18 -15.25 13.83
N LEU A 430 11.15 -14.97 12.95
CA LEU A 430 12.34 -15.81 12.72
C LEU A 430 13.54 -15.37 13.58
N GLY A 431 13.33 -14.48 14.56
CA GLY A 431 14.35 -14.06 15.51
C GLY A 431 15.35 -13.02 14.98
N GLN A 432 15.10 -12.38 13.84
CA GLN A 432 16.05 -11.43 13.25
C GLN A 432 16.19 -10.10 14.01
N GLN A 433 15.24 -9.78 14.90
CA GLN A 433 15.29 -8.57 15.75
C GLN A 433 15.55 -7.28 14.96
N ARG A 434 14.83 -7.09 13.85
CA ARG A 434 14.89 -5.93 12.98
C ARG A 434 13.78 -4.92 13.33
N PRO A 435 14.13 -3.72 13.83
CA PRO A 435 13.13 -2.69 14.09
C PRO A 435 12.36 -2.31 12.82
N PHE A 436 11.08 -1.99 12.97
CA PHE A 436 10.29 -1.37 11.90
C PHE A 436 10.54 0.13 11.91
N ASP A 437 11.38 0.60 10.98
CA ASP A 437 11.85 1.97 10.86
C ASP A 437 11.45 2.65 9.54
N ALA A 438 10.57 2.02 8.77
CA ALA A 438 10.15 2.55 7.48
C ALA A 438 9.33 3.83 7.64
N VAL A 439 9.74 4.88 6.93
CA VAL A 439 8.92 6.09 6.76
C VAL A 439 7.61 5.70 6.08
N PRO A 440 6.44 6.06 6.63
CA PRO A 440 5.16 5.77 6.00
C PRO A 440 5.09 6.40 4.62
N PHE A 441 4.54 5.66 3.66
CA PHE A 441 4.29 6.12 2.30
C PHE A 441 2.93 5.64 1.84
N PHE A 442 2.21 6.48 1.12
CA PHE A 442 1.02 6.10 0.37
C PHE A 442 0.84 6.95 -0.89
N TRP A 443 -0.05 6.48 -1.75
CA TRP A 443 -0.53 7.23 -2.91
C TRP A 443 -2.05 7.24 -2.96
N SER A 444 -2.60 8.25 -3.61
CA SER A 444 -4.02 8.33 -3.99
C SER A 444 -4.10 8.78 -5.43
N GLN A 445 -4.94 8.12 -6.22
CA GLN A 445 -5.13 8.44 -7.63
C GLN A 445 -6.54 9.00 -7.85
N HIS A 446 -6.61 10.17 -8.46
CA HIS A 446 -7.84 10.82 -8.87
C HIS A 446 -7.72 11.17 -10.35
N TYR A 447 -8.38 10.41 -11.22
CA TYR A 447 -8.25 10.59 -12.67
C TYR A 447 -6.77 10.47 -13.11
N ASP A 448 -6.22 11.53 -13.73
CA ASP A 448 -4.84 11.67 -14.16
C ASP A 448 -3.90 12.26 -13.08
N LEU A 449 -4.44 12.67 -11.93
CA LEU A 449 -3.66 13.19 -10.81
C LEU A 449 -3.32 12.08 -9.82
N THR A 450 -2.02 11.91 -9.56
CA THR A 450 -1.53 11.06 -8.46
C THR A 450 -0.93 11.93 -7.37
N VAL A 451 -1.49 11.82 -6.16
CA VAL A 451 -0.92 12.39 -4.94
C VAL A 451 -0.06 11.33 -4.28
N ARG A 452 1.20 11.66 -3.99
CA ARG A 452 2.10 10.82 -3.20
C ARG A 452 2.42 11.49 -1.89
N TYR A 453 2.47 10.73 -0.80
CA TYR A 453 2.67 11.27 0.54
C TYR A 453 3.66 10.39 1.31
N VAL A 454 4.70 11.02 1.85
CA VAL A 454 5.73 10.38 2.69
C VAL A 454 5.76 11.02 4.07
N GLY A 455 6.02 10.23 5.10
CA GLY A 455 5.96 10.66 6.50
C GLY A 455 4.57 10.49 7.10
N HIS A 456 4.34 11.08 8.27
CA HIS A 456 3.05 11.08 8.94
C HIS A 456 2.89 12.35 9.78
N ALA A 457 1.85 13.13 9.51
CA ALA A 457 1.54 14.34 10.25
C ALA A 457 0.09 14.35 10.71
N GLU A 458 -0.17 14.02 11.99
CA GLU A 458 -1.52 14.17 12.58
C GLU A 458 -1.86 15.64 12.86
N GLN A 459 -0.84 16.44 13.15
CA GLN A 459 -0.93 17.88 13.45
C GLN A 459 0.35 18.56 13.01
N TRP A 460 0.21 19.75 12.42
CA TRP A 460 1.28 20.64 11.98
C TRP A 460 0.95 22.08 12.36
N ASP A 461 1.98 22.93 12.49
CA ASP A 461 1.83 24.37 12.75
C ASP A 461 2.19 25.23 11.52
N ARG A 462 2.88 24.64 10.54
CA ARG A 462 3.31 25.33 9.33
C ARG A 462 3.27 24.38 8.13
N VAL A 463 2.82 24.94 7.00
CA VAL A 463 2.84 24.30 5.68
C VAL A 463 3.71 25.14 4.75
N GLU A 464 4.58 24.49 3.99
CA GLU A 464 5.36 25.12 2.93
C GLU A 464 4.98 24.49 1.60
N ILE A 465 4.61 25.33 0.63
CA ILE A 465 4.23 24.90 -0.73
C ILE A 465 5.31 25.37 -1.69
N ASP A 466 5.81 24.44 -2.50
CA ASP A 466 6.74 24.73 -3.60
C ASP A 466 6.15 24.23 -4.92
N GLY A 467 6.15 25.09 -5.95
CA GLY A 467 5.48 24.85 -7.23
C GLY A 467 4.05 25.39 -7.33
N ASP A 468 3.31 24.90 -8.33
CA ASP A 468 1.91 25.26 -8.59
C ASP A 468 1.03 23.99 -8.53
N LEU A 469 0.26 23.89 -7.45
CA LEU A 469 -0.62 22.76 -7.24
C LEU A 469 -1.75 22.66 -8.28
N ARG A 470 -2.16 23.77 -8.90
CA ARG A 470 -3.19 23.76 -9.95
C ARG A 470 -2.65 23.31 -11.30
N ALA A 471 -1.36 23.50 -11.53
CA ALA A 471 -0.65 22.97 -12.70
C ALA A 471 -0.25 21.49 -12.52
N HIS A 472 -0.63 20.86 -11.40
CA HIS A 472 -0.24 19.50 -11.03
C HIS A 472 1.28 19.31 -10.92
N ASP A 473 2.02 20.37 -10.57
CA ASP A 473 3.47 20.38 -10.39
C ASP A 473 3.83 21.07 -9.07
N GLY A 474 3.86 20.32 -7.98
CA GLY A 474 4.21 20.90 -6.70
C GLY A 474 4.37 19.92 -5.55
N SER A 475 4.85 20.47 -4.43
CA SER A 475 5.00 19.76 -3.17
C SER A 475 4.43 20.58 -2.01
N VAL A 476 3.99 19.88 -0.97
CA VAL A 476 3.47 20.43 0.27
C VAL A 476 4.19 19.76 1.42
N THR A 477 4.94 20.54 2.20
CA THR A 477 5.70 20.07 3.35
C THR A 477 5.01 20.47 4.64
N TYR A 478 4.82 19.51 5.55
CA TYR A 478 4.15 19.71 6.84
C TYR A 478 5.18 19.72 7.97
N TRP A 479 5.15 20.77 8.79
CA TRP A 479 6.11 21.03 9.85
C TRP A 479 5.45 21.10 11.22
N ARG A 480 6.19 20.70 12.26
CA ARG A 480 5.90 21.02 13.66
C ARG A 480 7.16 21.60 14.29
N GLY A 481 7.16 22.90 14.56
CA GLY A 481 8.39 23.65 14.87
C GLY A 481 9.41 23.49 13.73
N ASN A 482 10.59 22.96 14.07
CA ASN A 482 11.65 22.70 13.09
C ASN A 482 11.65 21.25 12.56
N ALA A 483 10.74 20.39 13.02
CA ALA A 483 10.66 19.01 12.56
C ALA A 483 9.79 18.93 11.31
N ARG A 484 10.37 18.42 10.21
CA ARG A 484 9.61 18.02 9.04
C ARG A 484 8.92 16.69 9.34
N LEU A 485 7.60 16.65 9.26
CA LEU A 485 6.80 15.47 9.60
C LEU A 485 6.40 14.67 8.36
N ALA A 486 6.05 15.37 7.28
CA ALA A 486 5.61 14.74 6.04
C ALA A 486 5.79 15.66 4.82
N VAL A 487 5.74 15.05 3.64
CA VAL A 487 5.74 15.75 2.34
C VAL A 487 4.72 15.06 1.43
N ALA A 488 3.81 15.84 0.84
CA ALA A 488 3.00 15.40 -0.29
C ALA A 488 3.52 15.99 -1.60
N THR A 489 3.44 15.24 -2.70
CA THR A 489 3.78 15.73 -4.03
C THR A 489 2.72 15.36 -5.07
N ILE A 490 2.63 16.21 -6.10
CA ILE A 490 1.90 15.97 -7.35
C ILE A 490 2.81 16.35 -8.52
N GLY A 491 2.92 15.47 -9.52
CA GLY A 491 3.82 15.66 -10.67
C GLY A 491 5.32 15.63 -10.37
N ARG A 492 5.72 15.40 -9.11
CA ARG A 492 7.12 15.43 -8.64
C ARG A 492 7.51 14.12 -7.94
N ASP A 493 7.55 13.04 -8.71
CA ASP A 493 7.80 11.67 -8.22
C ASP A 493 9.18 11.55 -7.55
N LEU A 494 10.22 12.06 -8.21
CA LEU A 494 11.59 11.99 -7.71
C LEU A 494 11.80 12.82 -6.44
N ASP A 495 11.10 13.95 -6.30
CA ASP A 495 11.17 14.77 -5.08
C ASP A 495 10.50 14.07 -3.89
N CYS A 496 9.44 13.29 -4.14
CA CYS A 496 8.82 12.46 -3.11
C CYS A 496 9.80 11.39 -2.59
N LEU A 497 10.53 10.73 -3.49
CA LEU A 497 11.57 9.75 -3.13
C LEU A 497 12.71 10.39 -2.32
N ARG A 498 13.15 11.59 -2.72
CA ARG A 498 14.17 12.35 -1.98
C ARG A 498 13.67 12.76 -0.59
N ALA A 499 12.41 13.15 -0.48
CA ALA A 499 11.78 13.47 0.80
C ALA A 499 11.72 12.25 1.73
N GLU A 500 11.36 11.07 1.22
CA GLU A 500 11.38 9.81 1.99
C GLU A 500 12.80 9.51 2.51
N ALA A 501 13.81 9.56 1.62
CA ALA A 501 15.19 9.29 1.99
C ALA A 501 15.73 10.27 3.04
N ALA A 502 15.33 11.55 2.97
CA ALA A 502 15.73 12.55 3.94
C ALA A 502 14.98 12.42 5.28
N LEU A 503 13.71 11.97 5.29
CA LEU A 503 12.99 11.66 6.53
C LEU A 503 13.60 10.44 7.25
N GLU A 504 14.07 9.43 6.51
CA GLU A 504 14.78 8.28 7.10
C GLU A 504 16.06 8.69 7.82
N GLN A 505 16.81 9.64 7.25
CA GLN A 505 18.01 10.18 7.89
C GLN A 505 17.68 10.99 9.15
N GLN A 506 16.54 11.69 9.16
CA GLN A 506 16.10 12.48 10.32
C GLN A 506 15.62 11.60 11.48
N GLY A 507 14.96 10.47 11.18
CA GLY A 507 14.48 9.52 12.19
C GLY A 507 15.55 8.53 12.68
N ALA A 508 16.74 8.52 12.08
CA ALA A 508 17.83 7.67 12.53
C ALA A 508 18.34 8.15 13.91
N PRO A 509 18.56 7.25 14.89
CA PRO A 509 19.14 7.64 16.16
C PRO A 509 20.49 8.32 15.92
N HIS A 510 20.70 9.50 16.51
CA HIS A 510 22.02 10.13 16.53
C HIS A 510 23.03 9.16 17.17
N VAL A 511 23.97 8.66 16.37
CA VAL A 511 25.03 7.74 16.79
C VAL A 511 25.99 8.42 17.76
#